data_AF-A0A817BH91-F1
#
_entry.id   AF-A0A817BH91-F1
#
_cell.length_a   1.000
_cell.length_b   1.000
_cell.length_c   1.000
_cell.angle_alpha   90.00
_cell.angle_beta   90.00
_cell.angle_gamma   90.00
#
_symmetry.space_group_name_H-M   'P 1'
#
loop_
_entity.id
_entity.type
_entity.pdbx_description
1 polymer ?
#
loop_
_entity_poly.entity_id
_entity_poly.type
_entity_poly.pdbx_seq_one_letter_code
_entity_poly.pdbx_strand_id
1 'polypeptide(L)' 'MRLGPQVYVDPCDDETILGRYINDPRNRLLQNVVFDKRPEEQCAYVIAKRDIAAGEEIFADYGRWYWLTKTPNRLEKLLT' A
#
# COMPACT_ATOMS: atom_id res chain seq x y z
N MET A 1 -5.56 -6.02 -2.77
CA MET A 1 -5.88 -5.61 -1.37
C MET A 1 -7.20 -6.23 -0.91
N ARG A 2 -7.27 -6.73 0.34
CA ARG A 2 -8.54 -7.15 0.97
C ARG A 2 -9.32 -5.94 1.49
N LEU A 3 -10.58 -5.80 1.08
CA LEU A 3 -11.50 -4.74 1.52
C LEU A 3 -12.31 -5.17 2.77
N GLY A 4 -12.75 -6.42 2.81
CA GLY A 4 -13.60 -6.97 3.87
C GLY A 4 -13.67 -8.50 3.83
N PRO A 5 -14.63 -9.13 4.51
CA PRO A 5 -14.90 -10.56 4.38
C PRO A 5 -15.19 -10.92 2.91
N GLN A 6 -14.32 -11.75 2.31
CA GLN A 6 -14.48 -12.25 0.94
C GLN A 6 -14.54 -11.18 -0.18
N VAL A 7 -14.07 -9.96 0.08
CA VAL A 7 -13.99 -8.89 -0.93
C VAL A 7 -12.55 -8.44 -1.11
N TYR A 8 -12.07 -8.52 -2.35
CA TYR A 8 -10.70 -8.21 -2.74
C TYR A 8 -10.70 -7.36 -4.00
N VAL A 9 -9.78 -6.40 -4.07
CA VAL A 9 -9.49 -5.62 -5.27
C VAL A 9 -8.06 -5.91 -5.71
N ASP A 10 -7.85 -6.14 -7.00
CA ASP A 10 -6.51 -6.34 -7.57
C ASP A 10 -6.31 -5.40 -8.76
N PRO A 11 -5.52 -4.32 -8.60
CA PRO A 11 -5.22 -3.38 -9.68
C PRO A 11 -3.98 -3.78 -10.49
N CYS A 12 -3.55 -5.06 -10.44
CA CYS A 12 -2.33 -5.50 -11.11
C CYS A 12 -2.31 -5.14 -12.60
N ASP A 13 -3.42 -5.38 -13.30
CA ASP A 13 -3.52 -5.25 -14.76
C ASP A 13 -3.99 -3.86 -15.26
N ASP A 14 -4.36 -2.96 -14.34
CA ASP A 14 -4.85 -1.62 -14.68
C ASP A 14 -3.89 -0.54 -14.13
N GLU A 15 -3.04 -0.05 -15.02
CA GLU A 15 -2.05 0.99 -14.72
C GLU A 15 -2.68 2.38 -14.49
N THR A 16 -3.94 2.58 -14.87
CA THR A 16 -4.65 3.85 -14.64
C THR A 16 -5.01 4.05 -13.17
N ILE A 17 -5.01 2.96 -12.38
CA ILE A 17 -5.27 2.99 -10.94
C ILE A 17 -4.01 3.45 -10.21
N LEU A 18 -3.84 4.77 -10.07
CA LEU A 18 -2.67 5.38 -9.42
C LEU A 18 -2.42 4.85 -8.00
N GLY A 19 -3.46 4.44 -7.28
CA GLY A 19 -3.35 3.87 -5.94
C GLY A 19 -2.49 2.60 -5.87
N ARG A 20 -2.25 1.89 -6.99
CA ARG A 20 -1.40 0.69 -7.03
C ARG A 20 0.09 0.99 -6.77
N TYR A 21 0.51 2.23 -6.93
CA TYR A 21 1.89 2.68 -6.75
C TYR A 21 2.18 3.25 -5.36
N ILE A 22 1.15 3.37 -4.49
CA ILE A 22 1.32 3.84 -3.11
C ILE A 22 2.10 2.79 -2.34
N ASN A 23 3.25 3.16 -1.78
CA ASN A 23 4.12 2.26 -1.03
C ASN A 23 3.78 2.22 0.46
N ASP A 24 4.27 1.18 1.15
CA ASP A 24 4.36 1.16 2.62
C ASP A 24 5.82 1.38 3.05
N PRO A 25 6.13 2.52 3.70
CA PRO A 25 7.49 2.93 3.98
C PRO A 25 8.08 2.15 5.15
N ARG A 26 9.40 1.92 5.12
CA ARG A 26 10.12 1.35 6.28
C ARG A 26 10.03 2.24 7.52
N ASN A 27 10.06 3.57 7.33
CA ASN A 27 9.86 4.54 8.39
C ASN A 27 8.37 4.89 8.49
N ARG A 28 7.70 4.37 9.53
CA ARG A 28 6.26 4.59 9.76
C ARG A 28 5.87 6.06 9.95
N LEU A 29 6.81 6.92 10.32
CA LEU A 29 6.54 8.37 10.44
C LEU A 29 6.25 9.03 9.10
N LEU A 30 6.58 8.38 7.97
CA LEU A 30 6.30 8.89 6.63
C LEU A 30 4.88 8.60 6.15
N GLN A 31 4.12 7.72 6.81
CA GLN A 31 2.76 7.36 6.40
C GLN A 31 1.83 8.57 6.48
N ASN A 32 1.36 9.04 5.32
CA ASN A 32 0.56 10.26 5.17
C ASN A 32 -0.85 10.01 4.61
N VAL A 33 -1.18 8.77 4.23
CA VAL A 33 -2.54 8.36 3.84
C VAL A 33 -3.02 7.10 4.55
N VAL A 34 -4.32 6.83 4.48
CA VAL A 34 -4.96 5.57 4.90
C VAL A 34 -5.90 5.08 3.81
N PHE A 35 -6.02 3.77 3.66
CA PHE A 35 -7.05 3.15 2.82
C PHE A 35 -8.36 3.04 3.61
N ASP A 36 -9.35 3.86 3.26
CA ASP A 36 -10.73 3.72 3.74
C ASP A 36 -11.43 2.64 2.91
N LYS A 37 -11.50 1.42 3.47
CA LYS A 37 -11.99 0.23 2.76
C LYS A 37 -13.50 0.16 2.80
N ARG A 38 -14.12 0.09 1.62
CA ARG A 38 -15.57 0.10 1.45
C ARG A 38 -16.00 -1.17 0.71
N PRO A 39 -16.13 -2.30 1.44
CA PRO A 39 -16.41 -3.59 0.80
C PRO A 39 -17.77 -3.61 0.08
N GLU A 40 -18.78 -2.88 0.58
CA GLU A 40 -20.10 -2.77 -0.05
C GLU A 40 -20.06 -1.99 -1.37
N GLU A 41 -19.19 -0.98 -1.46
CA GLU A 41 -18.93 -0.19 -2.67
C GLU A 41 -17.84 -0.81 -3.56
N GLN A 42 -17.30 -1.97 -3.17
CA GLN A 42 -16.21 -2.69 -3.84
C GLN A 42 -14.97 -1.82 -4.16
N CYS A 43 -14.69 -0.83 -3.31
CA CYS A 43 -13.58 0.09 -3.50
C CYS A 43 -12.82 0.39 -2.21
N ALA A 44 -11.71 1.09 -2.33
CA ALA A 44 -11.05 1.74 -1.21
C ALA A 44 -10.64 3.14 -1.61
N TYR A 45 -10.96 4.11 -0.76
CA TYR A 45 -10.50 5.48 -0.97
C TYR A 45 -9.13 5.68 -0.33
N VAL A 46 -8.33 6.54 -0.94
CA VAL A 46 -7.06 7.01 -0.40
C VAL A 46 -7.33 8.32 0.32
N ILE A 47 -7.28 8.30 1.65
CA ILE A 47 -7.60 9.46 2.48
C ILE A 47 -6.33 10.02 3.09
N ALA A 48 -6.05 11.31 2.87
CA ALA A 48 -4.94 12.01 3.50
C ALA A 48 -5.15 12.13 5.02
N LYS A 49 -4.09 11.86 5.79
CA LYS A 49 -4.08 11.98 7.27
C LYS A 49 -3.66 13.36 7.75
N ARG A 50 -3.05 14.14 6.85
CA ARG A 50 -2.53 15.50 7.03
C ARG A 50 -2.39 16.14 5.65
N ASP A 51 -2.11 17.43 5.62
CA ASP A 51 -1.70 18.10 4.39
C ASP A 51 -0.44 17.44 3.81
N ILE A 52 -0.40 17.32 2.47
CA ILE A 52 0.70 16.71 1.72
C ILE A 52 1.23 17.78 0.77
N ALA A 53 2.50 18.15 0.93
CA ALA A 53 3.15 19.13 0.08
C ALA A 53 3.46 18.54 -1.30
N ALA A 54 3.59 19.42 -2.30
CA ALA A 54 4.00 19.01 -3.64
C ALA A 54 5.38 18.33 -3.61
N GLY A 55 5.47 17.18 -4.28
CA GLY A 55 6.69 16.37 -4.34
C GLY A 55 6.88 15.40 -3.17
N GLU A 56 6.01 15.41 -2.14
CA GLU A 56 5.99 14.34 -1.14
C GLU A 56 5.46 13.04 -1.76
N GLU A 57 6.12 11.91 -1.46
CA GLU A 57 5.61 10.59 -1.83
C GLU A 57 4.40 10.21 -0.95
N ILE A 58 3.44 9.51 -1.55
CA ILE A 58 2.24 9.02 -0.86
C ILE A 58 2.53 7.65 -0.25
N PHE A 59 2.34 7.54 1.06
CA PHE A 59 2.66 6.35 1.84
C PHE A 59 1.49 5.88 2.71
N ALA A 60 1.17 4.59 2.62
CA ALA A 60 0.12 3.92 3.40
C ALA A 60 0.71 2.83 4.31
N ASP A 61 -0.07 2.36 5.29
CA ASP A 61 0.26 1.15 6.06
C ASP A 61 -0.38 -0.08 5.40
N TYR A 62 0.43 -1.07 4.98
CA TYR A 62 -0.11 -2.33 4.44
C TYR A 62 -0.58 -3.29 5.54
N GLY A 63 -0.19 -3.03 6.79
CA GLY A 63 -0.50 -3.83 7.95
C GLY A 63 0.53 -4.93 8.18
N ARG A 64 0.76 -5.25 9.47
CA ARG A 64 1.74 -6.24 9.93
C ARG A 64 1.64 -7.60 9.21
N TRP A 65 0.43 -8.09 8.97
CA TRP A 65 0.21 -9.41 8.37
C TRP A 65 0.69 -9.50 6.92
N TYR A 66 0.64 -8.39 6.17
CA TYR A 66 1.20 -8.36 4.82
C TYR A 66 2.68 -8.73 4.86
N TRP A 67 3.45 -8.10 5.75
CA TRP A 67 4.88 -8.33 5.88
C TRP A 67 5.26 -9.67 6.51
N LEU A 68 4.48 -10.17 7.48
CA LEU A 68 4.74 -11.48 8.11
C LEU A 68 4.68 -12.65 7.13
N THR A 69 3.95 -12.51 6.02
CA THR A 69 3.83 -13.55 4.99
C THR A 69 4.94 -13.50 3.94
N LYS A 70 5.81 -12.49 3.98
CA LYS A 70 6.90 -12.32 3.03
C LYS A 70 8.20 -12.87 3.63
N THR A 71 8.76 -13.91 3.01
CA THR A 71 10.12 -14.34 3.30
C THR A 71 11.09 -13.31 2.73
N PRO A 72 12.00 -12.73 3.53
CA PRO A 72 13.01 -11.83 3.00
C PRO A 72 13.92 -12.59 2.03
N ASN A 73 13.93 -12.20 0.76
CA ASN A 73 14.95 -12.67 -0.16
C ASN A 73 16.26 -11.98 0.22
N ARG A 74 17.20 -12.73 0.80
CA ARG A 74 18.57 -12.26 0.93
C ARG A 74 19.13 -12.20 -0.49
N LEU A 75 19.38 -11.00 -1.00
CA LEU A 75 20.20 -10.86 -2.20
C LEU A 75 21.55 -11.51 -1.88
N GLU A 76 21.84 -12.65 -2.50
CA GLU A 76 23.18 -13.19 -2.45
C GLU A 76 24.11 -12.11 -3.00
N LYS A 77 25.15 -11.78 -2.24
CA LYS A 77 26.15 -10.82 -2.71
C LYS A 77 26.70 -11.39 -4.01
N LEU A 78 26.36 -10.79 -5.15
CA LEU A 78 27.14 -10.91 -6.37
C LEU A 78 28.51 -10.28 -6.05
N LEU A 79 29.37 -11.08 -5.43
CA LEU A 79 30.80 -10.81 -5.36
C LEU A 79 31.36 -11.20 -6.73
N THR A 80 31.45 -10.22 -7.62
CA THR A 80 32.35 -10.21 -8.76
C THR A 80 32.92 -8.81 -8.89
#